data_AF-A0A974AIQ6-F1
#
_entry.id   AF-A0A974AIQ6-F1
#
_cell.length_a   1.000
_cell.length_b   1.000
_cell.length_c   1.000
_cell.angle_alpha   90.00
_cell.angle_beta   90.00
_cell.angle_gamma   90.00
#
_symmetry.space_group_name_H-M   'P 1'
#
loop_
_entity.id
_entity.type
_entity.pdbx_description
1 polymer ?
#
loop_
_entity_poly.entity_id
_entity_poly.type
_entity_poly.pdbx_seq_one_letter_code
_entity_poly.pdbx_strand_id
1 'polypeptide(L)'
;MFSDRAFRKRPRQLAIAVGFVVAIAFAPKPVLAGDCPGHPDALGTSRTLVVDPREHPRIGTMQYGETLPLQDHEVVLTFDDGPLPKYSNQVIDILAAECVKATFFIIGRMANGYPEGVRKLRAAGHTIGTHSQNHPLSMNRMSIERAQQEINDGIAATTAALGDASAVAPFFRIPGLLRAEGVEDYLASQGIQTWSADFPADDWRPISAARVYELAINRLEAKGKGILLLHDIHPRTVAALPRLLHELKTRGYRIVHVVPATPQRPATPTDPQQWQLHPVSETVAISHWPKIPSFVFASAEAMPGPGLSESDLHDGRLLLLPNPLSRARRLARGAVPLPEPAPWPRLSPAETSDNLITLPVPAASVFSIPEFGQPAITATVPVLRHAEQRPAAGIEANAALMSINISAASRPIAGSVPITVPQLRRGPVMPR
;
A
#
# COMPACT_ATOMS: atom_id res chain seq x y z
N MET A 1 18.14 -95.39 15.87
CA MET A 1 19.50 -94.80 15.85
C MET A 1 19.50 -93.74 14.76
N PHE A 2 20.13 -92.60 14.97
CA PHE A 2 19.89 -91.26 14.39
C PHE A 2 18.82 -90.45 15.12
N SER A 3 19.27 -89.65 16.10
CA SER A 3 18.47 -88.57 16.68
C SER A 3 19.33 -87.31 16.78
N ASP A 4 18.87 -86.30 16.06
CA ASP A 4 19.32 -84.91 15.99
C ASP A 4 19.20 -84.18 17.34
N ARG A 5 20.25 -83.44 17.74
CA ARG A 5 20.44 -81.97 17.77
C ARG A 5 19.54 -81.14 18.71
N ALA A 6 20.19 -80.38 19.60
CA ALA A 6 20.36 -78.90 19.53
C ALA A 6 20.82 -78.36 20.92
N PHE A 7 22.06 -77.91 21.09
CA PHE A 7 22.60 -76.54 20.92
C PHE A 7 22.25 -75.49 22.00
N ARG A 8 23.19 -75.31 22.96
CA ARG A 8 23.88 -74.06 23.35
C ARG A 8 23.04 -72.79 23.64
N LYS A 9 23.14 -72.30 24.89
CA LYS A 9 23.73 -70.98 25.31
C LYS A 9 23.00 -70.40 26.56
N ARG A 10 23.80 -70.06 27.59
CA ARG A 10 23.40 -69.14 28.68
C ARG A 10 23.65 -67.70 28.21
N PRO A 11 22.68 -66.77 28.30
CA PRO A 11 22.90 -65.37 27.92
C PRO A 11 23.49 -64.55 29.08
N ARG A 12 24.49 -63.74 28.74
CA ARG A 12 25.01 -62.64 29.56
C ARG A 12 23.99 -61.50 29.55
N GLN A 13 23.80 -60.88 30.71
CA GLN A 13 22.90 -59.74 30.93
C GLN A 13 23.26 -58.59 29.97
N LEU A 14 22.29 -58.19 29.15
CA LEU A 14 22.36 -57.03 28.27
C LEU A 14 21.56 -55.90 28.92
N ALA A 15 22.23 -54.81 29.26
CA ALA A 15 21.62 -53.60 29.79
C ALA A 15 20.69 -52.98 28.72
N ILE A 16 19.42 -52.78 29.10
CA ILE A 16 18.44 -52.06 28.30
C ILE A 16 18.62 -50.57 28.62
N ALA A 17 19.32 -49.85 27.75
CA ALA A 17 19.29 -48.39 27.72
C ALA A 17 18.21 -47.97 26.71
N VAL A 18 17.07 -47.49 27.23
CA VAL A 18 16.02 -46.84 26.44
C VAL A 18 16.58 -45.48 26.01
N GLY A 19 17.08 -45.39 24.78
CA GLY A 19 17.46 -44.14 24.16
C GLY A 19 16.23 -43.38 23.69
N PHE A 20 15.75 -42.42 24.48
CA PHE A 20 14.89 -41.36 23.99
C PHE A 20 15.70 -40.52 22.99
N VAL A 21 15.53 -40.76 21.70
CA VAL A 21 15.97 -39.82 20.66
C VAL A 21 14.99 -38.66 20.69
N VAL A 22 15.33 -37.61 21.44
CA VAL A 22 14.73 -36.30 21.25
C VAL A 22 15.19 -35.82 19.87
N ALA A 23 14.33 -35.95 18.88
CA ALA A 23 14.48 -35.24 17.62
C ALA A 23 14.34 -33.75 17.91
N ILE A 24 15.45 -33.10 18.22
CA ILE A 24 15.54 -31.64 18.22
C ILE A 24 15.33 -31.23 16.76
N ALA A 25 14.11 -30.81 16.45
CA ALA A 25 13.81 -30.11 15.22
C ALA A 25 14.77 -28.92 15.13
N PHE A 26 15.73 -29.00 14.21
CA PHE A 26 16.47 -27.84 13.74
C PHE A 26 15.48 -26.97 12.94
N ALA A 27 14.58 -26.28 13.65
CA ALA A 27 13.98 -25.10 13.10
C ALA A 27 15.13 -24.12 12.81
N PRO A 28 15.31 -23.62 11.58
CA PRO A 28 16.30 -22.60 11.31
C PRO A 28 15.96 -21.41 12.21
N LYS A 29 16.86 -21.10 13.14
CA LYS A 29 16.76 -19.85 13.89
C LYS A 29 16.78 -18.71 12.87
N PRO A 30 15.92 -17.69 12.98
CA PRO A 30 16.09 -16.49 12.18
C PRO A 30 17.51 -15.99 12.44
N VAL A 31 18.29 -15.83 11.39
CA VAL A 31 19.61 -15.19 11.46
C VAL A 31 19.32 -13.74 11.85
N LEU A 32 19.43 -13.45 13.15
CA LEU A 32 19.34 -12.10 13.68
C LEU A 32 20.43 -11.25 13.00
N ALA A 33 20.04 -10.03 12.62
CA ALA A 33 20.90 -8.95 12.15
C ALA A 33 22.24 -8.94 12.88
N GLY A 34 23.35 -8.89 12.14
CA GLY A 34 24.69 -8.83 12.74
C GLY A 34 24.82 -7.65 13.69
N ASP A 35 25.55 -7.86 14.80
CA ASP A 35 25.87 -6.84 15.78
C ASP A 35 26.40 -5.58 15.10
N CYS A 36 25.80 -4.42 15.39
CA CYS A 36 26.27 -3.13 14.87
C CYS A 36 27.41 -2.61 15.76
N PRO A 37 28.68 -2.73 15.36
CA PRO A 37 29.79 -2.45 16.27
C PRO A 37 29.80 -0.98 16.65
N GLY A 38 29.71 -0.69 17.96
CA GLY A 38 29.71 0.69 18.47
C GLY A 38 28.36 1.40 18.47
N HIS A 39 27.30 0.78 17.96
CA HIS A 39 25.95 1.36 17.91
C HIS A 39 24.89 0.37 18.42
N PRO A 40 24.78 0.15 19.75
CA PRO A 40 23.80 -0.79 20.32
C PRO A 40 22.35 -0.36 20.05
N ASP A 41 22.13 0.95 19.86
CA ASP A 41 20.83 1.54 19.53
C ASP A 41 20.60 1.73 18.03
N ALA A 42 21.39 1.11 17.16
CA ALA A 42 21.12 1.11 15.73
C ALA A 42 19.79 0.39 15.39
N LEU A 43 19.14 0.78 14.30
CA LEU A 43 17.99 0.06 13.75
C LEU A 43 18.37 -1.34 13.23
N GLY A 44 19.49 -1.42 12.51
CA GLY A 44 19.99 -2.66 11.92
C GLY A 44 19.15 -3.18 10.75
N THR A 45 19.70 -4.18 10.08
CA THR A 45 19.02 -4.91 8.99
C THR A 45 18.47 -6.22 9.55
N SER A 46 17.16 -6.30 9.77
CA SER A 46 16.53 -7.40 10.51
C SER A 46 16.75 -8.79 9.91
N ARG A 47 16.70 -8.89 8.58
CA ARG A 47 16.96 -10.10 7.81
C ARG A 47 17.33 -9.78 6.37
N THR A 48 17.93 -10.75 5.70
CA THR A 48 18.13 -10.74 4.25
C THR A 48 17.06 -11.60 3.58
N LEU A 49 16.33 -11.03 2.62
CA LEU A 49 15.41 -11.73 1.74
C LEU A 49 16.12 -12.06 0.43
N VAL A 50 16.20 -13.36 0.11
CA VAL A 50 16.78 -13.83 -1.15
C VAL A 50 15.66 -14.09 -2.15
N VAL A 51 15.64 -13.38 -3.26
CA VAL A 51 14.57 -13.48 -4.28
C VAL A 51 15.11 -14.05 -5.58
N ASP A 52 14.36 -14.94 -6.22
CA ASP A 52 14.63 -15.35 -7.61
C ASP A 52 13.94 -14.36 -8.57
N PRO A 53 14.70 -13.61 -9.38
CA PRO A 53 14.15 -12.72 -10.39
C PRO A 53 13.22 -13.37 -11.42
N ARG A 54 13.37 -14.69 -11.64
CA ARG A 54 12.64 -15.43 -12.68
C ARG A 54 11.28 -15.93 -12.21
N GLU A 55 11.13 -16.19 -10.91
CA GLU A 55 9.86 -16.65 -10.34
C GLU A 55 8.84 -15.51 -10.26
N HIS A 56 9.29 -14.33 -9.84
CA HIS A 56 8.47 -13.14 -9.68
C HIS A 56 9.05 -11.99 -10.49
N PRO A 57 8.86 -11.93 -11.82
CA PRO A 57 9.58 -11.01 -12.69
C PRO A 57 9.17 -9.53 -12.51
N ARG A 58 8.07 -9.23 -11.82
CA ARG A 58 7.50 -7.89 -11.70
C ARG A 58 6.94 -7.66 -10.30
N ILE A 59 7.47 -6.69 -9.58
CA ILE A 59 7.10 -6.43 -8.17
C ILE A 59 6.91 -4.95 -7.86
N GLY A 60 6.04 -4.65 -6.89
CA GLY A 60 5.76 -3.31 -6.37
C GLY A 60 4.36 -2.82 -6.76
N THR A 61 3.52 -2.64 -5.75
CA THR A 61 2.07 -2.43 -5.89
C THR A 61 1.65 -1.09 -6.48
N MET A 62 2.57 -0.15 -6.69
CA MET A 62 2.25 1.03 -7.50
C MET A 62 1.94 0.67 -8.96
N GLN A 63 2.38 -0.51 -9.43
CA GLN A 63 2.26 -0.92 -10.83
C GLN A 63 1.83 -2.37 -11.03
N TYR A 64 2.13 -3.27 -10.10
CA TYR A 64 1.94 -4.71 -10.27
C TYR A 64 1.03 -5.29 -9.18
N GLY A 65 0.51 -6.50 -9.43
CA GLY A 65 -0.32 -7.23 -8.45
C GLY A 65 0.49 -7.84 -7.31
N GLU A 66 1.80 -8.04 -7.51
CA GLU A 66 2.71 -8.64 -6.54
C GLU A 66 3.69 -7.60 -5.97
N THR A 67 4.17 -7.86 -4.75
CA THR A 67 5.27 -7.18 -4.09
C THR A 67 6.15 -8.20 -3.37
N LEU A 68 7.21 -7.76 -2.70
CA LEU A 68 8.09 -8.63 -1.95
C LEU A 68 7.34 -9.35 -0.81
N PRO A 69 7.72 -10.60 -0.49
CA PRO A 69 7.20 -11.38 0.63
C PRO A 69 7.72 -10.84 1.97
N LEU A 70 7.21 -9.66 2.31
CA LEU A 70 7.47 -8.95 3.55
C LEU A 70 6.42 -9.33 4.59
N GLN A 71 6.88 -9.45 5.83
CA GLN A 71 6.00 -9.54 6.99
C GLN A 71 5.46 -8.15 7.32
N ASP A 72 4.42 -8.12 8.15
CA ASP A 72 3.91 -6.85 8.67
C ASP A 72 5.01 -6.12 9.45
N HIS A 73 5.02 -4.80 9.34
CA HIS A 73 6.06 -3.92 9.84
C HIS A 73 7.45 -4.16 9.22
N GLU A 74 7.56 -4.76 8.04
CA GLU A 74 8.81 -4.82 7.29
C GLU A 74 8.84 -3.80 6.14
N VAL A 75 9.99 -3.15 5.98
CA VAL A 75 10.21 -2.16 4.91
C VAL A 75 11.53 -2.41 4.20
N VAL A 76 11.52 -2.25 2.88
CA VAL A 76 12.72 -2.27 2.03
C VAL A 76 13.00 -0.86 1.56
N LEU A 77 14.19 -0.35 1.88
CA LEU A 77 14.63 0.97 1.42
C LEU A 77 15.25 0.84 0.03
N THR A 78 14.78 1.66 -0.91
CA THR A 78 15.32 1.72 -2.26
C THR A 78 15.67 3.15 -2.66
N PHE A 79 16.80 3.32 -3.35
CA PHE A 79 17.30 4.62 -3.81
C PHE A 79 17.57 4.61 -5.30
N ASP A 80 17.02 5.57 -6.02
CA ASP A 80 17.19 5.72 -7.47
C ASP A 80 18.16 6.86 -7.82
N ASP A 81 18.66 6.79 -9.06
CA ASP A 81 19.44 7.79 -9.80
C ASP A 81 20.92 7.92 -9.46
N GLY A 82 21.35 7.49 -8.28
CA GLY A 82 22.72 7.63 -7.81
C GLY A 82 23.80 6.85 -8.59
N PRO A 83 25.07 6.98 -8.17
CA PRO A 83 25.52 7.80 -7.04
C PRO A 83 25.95 9.21 -7.47
N LEU A 84 25.61 10.22 -6.68
CA LEU A 84 26.15 11.58 -6.75
C LEU A 84 26.96 11.87 -5.48
N PRO A 85 28.29 12.05 -5.54
CA PRO A 85 29.16 12.08 -4.36
C PRO A 85 28.74 13.07 -3.27
N LYS A 86 28.17 14.21 -3.65
CA LYS A 86 27.72 15.23 -2.70
C LYS A 86 26.65 14.71 -1.73
N TYR A 87 25.76 13.83 -2.17
CA TYR A 87 24.62 13.38 -1.36
C TYR A 87 24.66 11.87 -1.08
N SER A 88 25.01 11.04 -2.06
CA SER A 88 25.08 9.59 -1.90
C SER A 88 26.06 9.16 -0.82
N ASN A 89 27.20 9.84 -0.67
CA ASN A 89 28.14 9.54 0.43
C ASN A 89 27.48 9.78 1.80
N GLN A 90 26.72 10.86 1.96
CA GLN A 90 26.00 11.13 3.22
C GLN A 90 24.91 10.08 3.46
N VAL A 91 24.19 9.64 2.42
CA VAL A 91 23.22 8.55 2.54
C VAL A 91 23.91 7.27 3.01
N ILE A 92 25.07 6.91 2.44
CA ILE A 92 25.86 5.74 2.87
C ILE A 92 26.26 5.87 4.32
N ASP A 93 26.76 7.04 4.75
CA ASP A 93 27.19 7.27 6.13
C ASP A 93 26.02 7.14 7.12
N ILE A 94 24.84 7.69 6.78
CA ILE A 94 23.62 7.58 7.60
C ILE A 94 23.18 6.11 7.72
N LEU A 95 23.16 5.37 6.61
CA LEU A 95 22.79 3.95 6.62
C LEU A 95 23.82 3.10 7.40
N ALA A 96 25.10 3.44 7.31
CA ALA A 96 26.17 2.77 8.02
C ALA A 96 26.07 2.98 9.54
N ALA A 97 25.76 4.21 9.99
CA ALA A 97 25.55 4.53 11.41
C ALA A 97 24.40 3.72 12.03
N GLU A 98 23.41 3.34 11.22
CA GLU A 98 22.27 2.52 11.63
C GLU A 98 22.43 1.03 11.27
N CYS A 99 23.56 0.60 10.71
CA CYS A 99 23.78 -0.76 10.19
C CYS A 99 22.66 -1.27 9.26
N VAL A 100 22.10 -0.36 8.48
CA VAL A 100 21.00 -0.60 7.54
C VAL A 100 21.56 -0.89 6.15
N LYS A 101 21.04 -1.93 5.49
CA LYS A 101 21.32 -2.21 4.08
C LYS A 101 20.09 -1.87 3.23
N ALA A 102 20.33 -1.30 2.06
CA ALA A 102 19.32 -0.88 1.09
C ALA A 102 19.63 -1.40 -0.31
N THR A 103 18.71 -1.19 -1.24
CA THR A 103 18.89 -1.46 -2.67
C THR A 103 19.03 -0.15 -3.44
N PHE A 104 20.05 -0.03 -4.29
CA PHE A 104 20.31 1.17 -5.09
C PHE A 104 20.14 0.84 -6.57
N PHE A 105 19.32 1.61 -7.29
CA PHE A 105 19.13 1.49 -8.73
C PHE A 105 19.96 2.56 -9.44
N ILE A 106 21.07 2.12 -10.02
CA ILE A 106 22.12 3.00 -10.53
C ILE A 106 21.87 3.38 -11.99
N ILE A 107 21.97 4.67 -12.29
CA ILE A 107 22.02 5.15 -13.68
C ILE A 107 23.42 4.91 -14.23
N GLY A 108 23.52 4.30 -15.41
CA GLY A 108 24.82 3.98 -16.01
C GLY A 108 25.73 5.20 -16.28
N ARG A 109 25.16 6.35 -16.69
CA ARG A 109 25.92 7.61 -16.79
C ARG A 109 26.52 8.04 -15.45
N MET A 110 25.82 7.80 -14.34
CA MET A 110 26.30 8.13 -13.00
C MET A 110 27.37 7.13 -12.55
N ALA A 111 27.22 5.84 -12.89
CA ALA A 111 28.27 4.85 -12.69
C ALA A 111 29.57 5.20 -13.42
N ASN A 112 29.49 5.68 -14.67
CA ASN A 112 30.65 6.11 -15.45
C ASN A 112 31.31 7.37 -14.87
N GLY A 113 30.51 8.34 -14.42
CA GLY A 113 31.03 9.58 -13.82
C GLY A 113 31.62 9.40 -12.42
N TYR A 114 31.05 8.47 -11.63
CA TYR A 114 31.38 8.28 -10.23
C TYR A 114 31.56 6.80 -9.85
N PRO A 115 32.47 6.07 -10.51
CA PRO A 115 32.59 4.62 -10.30
C PRO A 115 33.06 4.25 -8.89
N GLU A 116 33.78 5.16 -8.21
CA GLU A 116 34.13 5.00 -6.80
C GLU A 116 32.89 4.95 -5.90
N GLY A 117 31.85 5.75 -6.19
CA GLY A 117 30.60 5.75 -5.43
C GLY A 117 29.88 4.41 -5.54
N VAL A 118 29.85 3.82 -6.73
CA VAL A 118 29.26 2.49 -6.95
C VAL A 118 30.01 1.41 -6.16
N ARG A 119 31.35 1.47 -6.16
CA ARG A 119 32.18 0.56 -5.36
C ARG A 119 31.99 0.75 -3.86
N LYS A 120 31.80 1.98 -3.38
CA LYS A 120 31.47 2.26 -1.96
C LYS A 120 30.15 1.62 -1.56
N LEU A 121 29.10 1.76 -2.38
CA LEU A 121 27.82 1.11 -2.14
C LEU A 121 27.98 -0.41 -2.01
N ARG A 122 28.76 -1.01 -2.92
CA ARG A 122 29.03 -2.46 -2.88
C ARG A 122 29.82 -2.88 -1.66
N ALA A 123 30.89 -2.14 -1.33
CA ALA A 123 31.75 -2.42 -0.18
C ALA A 123 30.97 -2.26 1.15
N ALA A 124 30.01 -1.34 1.19
CA ALA A 124 29.08 -1.18 2.31
C ALA A 124 28.04 -2.32 2.39
N GLY A 125 28.02 -3.27 1.45
CA GLY A 125 27.15 -4.44 1.47
C GLY A 125 25.73 -4.19 0.97
N HIS A 126 25.48 -3.06 0.31
CA HIS A 126 24.19 -2.79 -0.32
C HIS A 126 23.97 -3.62 -1.58
N THR A 127 22.72 -3.75 -1.98
CA THR A 127 22.36 -4.37 -3.27
C THR A 127 22.37 -3.32 -4.36
N ILE A 128 22.97 -3.64 -5.51
CA ILE A 128 23.09 -2.73 -6.64
C ILE A 128 22.28 -3.31 -7.80
N GLY A 129 21.15 -2.67 -8.09
CA GLY A 129 20.39 -2.85 -9.34
C GLY A 129 20.70 -1.72 -10.33
N THR A 130 19.98 -1.70 -11.44
CA THR A 130 20.22 -0.73 -12.53
C THR A 130 18.97 0.07 -12.90
N HIS A 131 19.18 1.29 -13.40
CA HIS A 131 18.12 2.28 -13.66
C HIS A 131 18.27 2.93 -15.03
N SER A 132 18.57 2.14 -16.06
CA SER A 132 18.94 2.54 -17.43
C SER A 132 20.25 3.32 -17.53
N GLN A 133 20.68 3.64 -18.75
CA GLN A 133 21.89 4.38 -19.03
C GLN A 133 21.73 5.88 -18.76
N ASN A 134 20.64 6.48 -19.26
CA ASN A 134 20.45 7.94 -19.26
C ASN A 134 19.17 8.42 -18.55
N HIS A 135 18.39 7.52 -17.96
CA HIS A 135 17.11 7.83 -17.32
C HIS A 135 16.12 8.54 -18.27
N PRO A 136 15.74 7.93 -19.40
CA PRO A 136 14.78 8.53 -20.31
C PRO A 136 13.36 8.52 -19.74
N LEU A 137 12.76 9.69 -19.56
CA LEU A 137 11.34 9.86 -19.22
C LEU A 137 10.37 9.60 -20.40
N SER A 138 10.82 8.79 -21.35
CA SER A 138 10.08 8.39 -22.55
C SER A 138 10.19 6.89 -22.81
N MET A 139 10.64 6.11 -21.81
CA MET A 139 10.89 4.67 -21.97
C MET A 139 9.66 3.87 -22.40
N ASN A 140 8.46 4.33 -22.02
CA ASN A 140 7.19 3.74 -22.46
C ASN A 140 6.78 4.09 -23.90
N ARG A 141 7.49 5.01 -24.57
CA ARG A 141 7.14 5.55 -25.89
C ARG A 141 8.25 5.39 -26.92
N MET A 142 9.45 5.01 -26.50
CA MET A 142 10.55 4.72 -27.43
C MET A 142 10.38 3.35 -28.08
N SER A 143 11.10 3.12 -29.18
CA SER A 143 11.15 1.80 -29.77
C SER A 143 11.79 0.80 -28.80
N ILE A 144 11.42 -0.48 -28.93
CA ILE A 144 11.92 -1.51 -28.04
C ILE A 144 13.44 -1.65 -28.14
N GLU A 145 14.02 -1.50 -29.33
CA GLU A 145 15.46 -1.55 -29.55
C GLU A 145 16.19 -0.46 -28.77
N ARG A 146 15.62 0.76 -28.73
CA ARG A 146 16.20 1.87 -27.96
C ARG A 146 16.08 1.64 -26.46
N ALA A 147 14.95 1.07 -26.00
CA ALA A 147 14.79 0.71 -24.59
C ALA A 147 15.78 -0.39 -24.17
N GLN A 148 15.98 -1.40 -25.02
CA GLN A 148 16.98 -2.46 -24.81
C GLN A 148 18.39 -1.87 -24.72
N GLN A 149 18.74 -0.94 -25.61
CA GLN A 149 20.02 -0.25 -25.56
C GLN A 149 20.21 0.52 -24.24
N GLU A 150 19.20 1.29 -23.81
CA GLU A 150 19.25 2.02 -22.54
C GLU A 150 19.41 1.08 -21.33
N ILE A 151 18.80 -0.10 -21.35
CA ILE A 151 18.96 -1.12 -20.31
C ILE A 151 20.38 -1.70 -20.34
N ASN A 152 20.81 -2.17 -21.50
CA ASN A 152 22.07 -2.90 -21.68
C ASN A 152 23.28 -2.00 -21.42
N ASP A 153 23.26 -0.78 -21.93
CA ASP A 153 24.33 0.19 -21.70
C ASP A 153 24.42 0.56 -20.21
N GLY A 154 23.27 0.69 -19.53
CA GLY A 154 23.22 0.96 -18.09
C GLY A 154 23.80 -0.18 -17.24
N ILE A 155 23.47 -1.42 -17.61
CA ILE A 155 24.04 -2.63 -16.98
C ILE A 155 25.54 -2.71 -17.24
N ALA A 156 25.98 -2.48 -18.47
CA ALA A 156 27.39 -2.52 -18.85
C ALA A 156 28.21 -1.47 -18.10
N ALA A 157 27.72 -0.22 -18.03
CA ALA A 157 28.38 0.86 -17.29
C ALA A 157 28.50 0.56 -15.79
N THR A 158 27.42 0.06 -15.17
CA THR A 158 27.41 -0.31 -13.75
C THR A 158 28.34 -1.49 -13.47
N THR A 159 28.34 -2.48 -14.36
CA THR A 159 29.26 -3.63 -14.31
C THR A 159 30.72 -3.17 -14.41
N ALA A 160 31.03 -2.27 -15.34
CA ALA A 160 32.38 -1.73 -15.51
C ALA A 160 32.85 -0.93 -14.29
N ALA A 161 31.96 -0.17 -13.64
CA ALA A 161 32.28 0.55 -12.41
C ALA A 161 32.64 -0.39 -11.24
N LEU A 162 31.95 -1.53 -11.15
CA LEU A 162 32.18 -2.55 -10.13
C LEU A 162 33.39 -3.45 -10.44
N GLY A 163 33.69 -3.68 -11.72
CA GLY A 163 34.74 -4.61 -12.16
C GLY A 163 34.35 -6.09 -12.02
N ASP A 164 33.09 -6.38 -11.68
CA ASP A 164 32.55 -7.72 -11.50
C ASP A 164 31.06 -7.74 -11.87
N ALA A 165 30.71 -8.51 -12.91
CA ALA A 165 29.34 -8.64 -13.37
C ALA A 165 28.43 -9.33 -12.33
N SER A 166 28.98 -10.22 -11.49
CA SER A 166 28.21 -10.90 -10.46
C SER A 166 27.83 -9.99 -9.29
N ALA A 167 28.44 -8.80 -9.20
CA ALA A 167 28.12 -7.79 -8.20
C ALA A 167 26.91 -6.92 -8.56
N VAL A 168 26.46 -6.96 -9.83
CA VAL A 168 25.21 -6.31 -10.26
C VAL A 168 24.06 -7.29 -10.05
N ALA A 169 23.11 -6.93 -9.20
CA ALA A 169 21.90 -7.71 -9.05
C ALA A 169 21.06 -7.60 -10.34
N PRO A 170 20.43 -8.70 -10.80
CA PRO A 170 19.48 -8.72 -11.92
C PRO A 170 18.14 -8.06 -11.53
N PHE A 171 18.22 -6.84 -11.00
CA PHE A 171 17.11 -5.99 -10.60
C PHE A 171 17.18 -4.71 -11.42
N PHE A 172 16.05 -4.34 -12.01
CA PHE A 172 15.92 -3.14 -12.82
C PHE A 172 14.69 -2.37 -12.43
N ARG A 173 14.82 -1.06 -12.23
CA ARG A 173 13.67 -0.16 -12.08
C ARG A 173 13.53 0.68 -13.34
N ILE A 174 12.31 0.83 -13.86
CA ILE A 174 12.07 1.63 -15.07
C ILE A 174 12.04 3.12 -14.68
N PRO A 175 12.84 3.99 -15.33
CA PRO A 175 12.85 5.45 -15.13
C PRO A 175 11.46 6.07 -15.06
N GLY A 176 11.22 6.85 -14.00
CA GLY A 176 9.93 7.50 -13.73
C GLY A 176 8.74 6.54 -13.59
N LEU A 177 9.01 5.23 -13.43
CA LEU A 177 8.02 4.16 -13.51
C LEU A 177 7.24 4.19 -14.84
N LEU A 178 7.81 4.72 -15.92
CA LEU A 178 7.17 4.85 -17.22
C LEU A 178 7.31 3.55 -18.03
N ARG A 179 6.45 2.59 -17.69
CA ARG A 179 6.48 1.21 -18.16
C ARG A 179 5.89 0.99 -19.55
N ALA A 180 6.35 -0.05 -20.23
CA ALA A 180 5.76 -0.60 -21.46
C ALA A 180 5.96 -2.11 -21.48
N GLU A 181 4.95 -2.83 -22.00
CA GLU A 181 4.92 -4.30 -22.02
C GLU A 181 6.18 -4.90 -22.68
N GLY A 182 6.56 -4.42 -23.87
CA GLY A 182 7.76 -4.92 -24.54
C GLY A 182 9.06 -4.73 -23.74
N VAL A 183 9.16 -3.66 -22.93
CA VAL A 183 10.32 -3.42 -22.06
C VAL A 183 10.35 -4.42 -20.91
N GLU A 184 9.21 -4.69 -20.30
CA GLU A 184 9.08 -5.67 -19.23
C GLU A 184 9.30 -7.10 -19.71
N ASP A 185 8.79 -7.44 -20.90
CA ASP A 185 9.00 -8.73 -21.52
C ASP A 185 10.47 -8.94 -21.85
N TYR A 186 11.15 -7.90 -22.33
CA TYR A 186 12.60 -7.94 -22.52
C TYR A 186 13.33 -8.20 -21.21
N LEU A 187 13.06 -7.44 -20.15
CA LEU A 187 13.66 -7.63 -18.82
C LEU A 187 13.44 -9.06 -18.31
N ALA A 188 12.20 -9.56 -18.38
CA ALA A 188 11.86 -10.93 -17.99
C ALA A 188 12.62 -11.98 -18.83
N SER A 189 12.75 -11.77 -20.15
CA SER A 189 13.52 -12.67 -21.03
C SER A 189 15.01 -12.77 -20.67
N GLN A 190 15.56 -11.69 -20.08
CA GLN A 190 16.93 -11.65 -19.59
C GLN A 190 17.06 -12.18 -18.15
N GLY A 191 15.95 -12.60 -17.53
CA GLY A 191 15.92 -13.00 -16.12
C GLY A 191 16.17 -11.82 -15.17
N ILE A 192 15.80 -10.60 -15.57
CA ILE A 192 15.92 -9.38 -14.78
C ILE A 192 14.55 -9.05 -14.18
N GLN A 193 14.50 -8.95 -12.85
CA GLN A 193 13.28 -8.56 -12.14
C GLN A 193 13.02 -7.08 -12.34
N THR A 194 11.81 -6.74 -12.72
CA THR A 194 11.34 -5.35 -12.82
C THR A 194 10.78 -4.89 -11.49
N TRP A 195 11.43 -3.90 -10.89
CA TRP A 195 11.05 -3.30 -9.62
C TRP A 195 10.27 -2.01 -9.84
N SER A 196 9.07 -1.95 -9.29
CA SER A 196 8.37 -0.71 -8.92
C SER A 196 8.67 -0.42 -7.44
N ALA A 197 7.79 0.33 -6.79
CA ALA A 197 7.72 0.50 -5.35
C ALA A 197 6.28 0.27 -4.87
N ASP A 198 6.09 0.19 -3.55
CA ASP A 198 4.74 0.15 -2.96
C ASP A 198 4.25 1.56 -2.62
N PHE A 199 5.18 2.45 -2.27
CA PHE A 199 4.91 3.86 -2.03
C PHE A 199 6.17 4.71 -2.17
N PRO A 200 6.08 5.94 -2.69
CA PRO A 200 7.19 6.89 -2.75
C PRO A 200 7.21 7.83 -1.54
N ALA A 201 8.36 8.40 -1.21
CA ALA A 201 8.44 9.56 -0.32
C ALA A 201 8.23 10.92 -1.04
N ASP A 202 8.11 10.90 -2.37
CA ASP A 202 8.02 12.07 -3.26
C ASP A 202 9.17 13.07 -3.10
N ASP A 203 10.36 12.59 -2.74
CA ASP A 203 11.56 13.40 -2.52
C ASP A 203 12.16 14.02 -3.81
N TRP A 204 11.71 13.59 -4.99
CA TRP A 204 11.98 14.24 -6.27
C TRP A 204 11.23 15.58 -6.43
N ARG A 205 10.12 15.77 -5.72
CA ARG A 205 9.32 17.00 -5.77
C ARG A 205 10.00 18.13 -4.99
N PRO A 206 9.72 19.41 -5.30
CA PRO A 206 10.20 20.55 -4.52
C PRO A 206 9.49 20.69 -3.16
N ILE A 207 9.60 19.68 -2.30
CA ILE A 207 9.03 19.62 -0.95
C ILE A 207 10.12 19.67 0.13
N SER A 208 9.75 19.97 1.37
CA SER A 208 10.70 20.00 2.50
C SER A 208 11.10 18.58 2.94
N ALA A 209 12.24 18.44 3.62
CA ALA A 209 12.66 17.18 4.22
C ALA A 209 11.65 16.64 5.24
N ALA A 210 11.01 17.53 6.02
CA ALA A 210 9.92 17.15 6.92
C ALA A 210 8.74 16.53 6.15
N ARG A 211 8.40 17.09 4.98
CA ARG A 211 7.31 16.55 4.16
C ARG A 211 7.65 15.20 3.53
N VAL A 212 8.91 14.99 3.12
CA VAL A 212 9.41 13.68 2.65
C VAL A 212 9.23 12.62 3.75
N TYR A 213 9.69 12.94 4.96
CA TYR A 213 9.53 12.07 6.13
C TYR A 213 8.05 11.73 6.41
N GLU A 214 7.17 12.75 6.47
CA GLU A 214 5.74 12.56 6.72
C GLU A 214 5.08 11.66 5.67
N LEU A 215 5.38 11.87 4.38
CA LEU A 215 4.83 11.07 3.31
C LEU A 215 5.32 9.62 3.38
N ALA A 216 6.60 9.40 3.69
CA ALA A 216 7.17 8.07 3.83
C ALA A 216 6.50 7.29 4.96
N ILE A 217 6.41 7.87 6.17
CA ILE A 217 5.80 7.21 7.34
C ILE A 217 4.30 7.00 7.13
N ASN A 218 3.53 8.02 6.76
CA ASN A 218 2.08 7.89 6.64
C ASN A 218 1.68 6.87 5.57
N ARG A 219 2.42 6.81 4.46
CA ARG A 219 2.15 5.82 3.40
C ARG A 219 2.58 4.41 3.83
N LEU A 220 3.72 4.27 4.52
CA LEU A 220 4.12 2.99 5.08
C LEU A 220 3.07 2.47 6.07
N GLU A 221 2.58 3.31 6.98
CA GLU A 221 1.55 2.91 7.94
C GLU A 221 0.24 2.51 7.27
N ALA A 222 -0.19 3.27 6.25
CA ALA A 222 -1.38 2.91 5.48
C ALA A 222 -1.24 1.56 4.75
N LYS A 223 -0.02 1.12 4.46
CA LYS A 223 0.28 -0.16 3.80
C LYS A 223 0.68 -1.27 4.79
N GLY A 224 1.14 -0.94 5.99
CA GLY A 224 1.69 -1.84 7.00
C GLY A 224 3.08 -2.41 6.69
N LYS A 225 3.50 -2.43 5.42
CA LYS A 225 4.78 -2.95 4.92
C LYS A 225 5.04 -2.47 3.49
N GLY A 226 6.25 -2.68 2.96
CA GLY A 226 6.49 -2.55 1.52
C GLY A 226 7.85 -2.00 1.11
N ILE A 227 7.97 -1.73 -0.18
CA ILE A 227 9.13 -1.13 -0.85
C ILE A 227 8.98 0.40 -0.85
N LEU A 228 9.84 1.10 -0.11
CA LEU A 228 9.90 2.55 -0.08
C LEU A 228 10.84 3.07 -1.18
N LEU A 229 10.33 3.98 -2.02
CA LEU A 229 11.10 4.69 -3.05
C LEU A 229 11.61 6.06 -2.55
N LEU A 230 12.93 6.23 -2.65
CA LEU A 230 13.72 7.43 -2.37
C LEU A 230 14.74 7.66 -3.51
N HIS A 231 15.43 8.80 -3.47
CA HIS A 231 16.52 9.14 -4.39
C HIS A 231 17.72 9.67 -3.58
N ASP A 232 18.88 9.04 -3.73
CA ASP A 232 20.10 9.39 -2.97
C ASP A 232 20.82 10.64 -3.51
N ILE A 233 20.32 11.19 -4.62
CA ILE A 233 20.83 12.42 -5.27
C ILE A 233 20.21 13.70 -4.74
N HIS A 234 19.34 13.63 -3.71
CA HIS A 234 18.60 14.79 -3.22
C HIS A 234 18.98 15.20 -1.78
N PRO A 235 19.24 16.50 -1.54
CA PRO A 235 19.59 16.99 -0.20
C PRO A 235 18.46 16.82 0.81
N ARG A 236 17.20 16.86 0.35
CA ARG A 236 16.03 16.66 1.22
C ARG A 236 15.94 15.23 1.74
N THR A 237 16.39 14.25 0.94
CA THR A 237 16.45 12.84 1.33
C THR A 237 17.50 12.64 2.41
N VAL A 238 18.70 13.20 2.21
CA VAL A 238 19.77 13.23 3.21
C VAL A 238 19.27 13.81 4.54
N ALA A 239 18.56 14.93 4.50
CA ALA A 239 18.04 15.58 5.70
C ALA A 239 16.87 14.83 6.37
N ALA A 240 16.05 14.09 5.61
CA ALA A 240 14.90 13.35 6.14
C ALA A 240 15.30 11.98 6.72
N LEU A 241 16.34 11.35 6.16
CA LEU A 241 16.68 9.95 6.42
C LEU A 241 16.97 9.63 7.91
N PRO A 242 17.73 10.44 8.67
CA PRO A 242 17.99 10.13 10.09
C PRO A 242 16.70 10.06 10.92
N ARG A 243 15.80 11.02 10.72
CA ARG A 243 14.49 11.04 11.40
C ARG A 243 13.62 9.86 10.95
N LEU A 244 13.63 9.55 9.66
CA LEU A 244 12.90 8.42 9.11
C LEU A 244 13.35 7.10 9.74
N LEU A 245 14.65 6.81 9.79
CA LEU A 245 15.19 5.58 10.38
C LEU A 245 14.87 5.47 11.87
N HIS A 246 15.02 6.58 12.61
CA HIS A 246 14.65 6.63 14.03
C HIS A 246 13.15 6.32 14.23
N GLU A 247 12.27 6.93 13.43
CA GLU A 247 10.83 6.71 13.54
C GLU A 247 10.43 5.27 13.19
N LEU A 248 11.06 4.68 12.15
CA LEU A 248 10.87 3.27 11.82
C LEU A 248 11.19 2.39 13.02
N LYS A 249 12.32 2.62 13.69
CA LYS A 249 12.70 1.90 14.90
C LYS A 249 11.67 2.07 16.01
N THR A 250 11.29 3.32 16.32
CA THR A 250 10.35 3.64 17.40
C THR A 250 8.96 3.03 17.17
N ARG A 251 8.53 2.92 15.92
CA ARG A 251 7.25 2.29 15.55
C ARG A 251 7.34 0.77 15.34
N GLY A 252 8.49 0.15 15.59
CA GLY A 252 8.67 -1.30 15.49
C GLY A 252 8.82 -1.82 14.06
N TYR A 253 9.09 -0.95 13.09
CA TYR A 253 9.41 -1.37 11.73
C TYR A 253 10.82 -1.98 11.66
N ARG A 254 10.96 -2.95 10.77
CA ARG A 254 12.17 -3.72 10.54
C ARG A 254 12.64 -3.55 9.10
N ILE A 255 13.91 -3.23 8.92
CA ILE A 255 14.51 -3.19 7.58
C ILE A 255 14.73 -4.60 7.06
N VAL A 256 14.34 -4.85 5.82
CA VAL A 256 14.69 -6.07 5.08
C VAL A 256 15.65 -5.70 3.95
N HIS A 257 16.76 -6.42 3.86
CA HIS A 257 17.71 -6.28 2.75
C HIS A 257 17.45 -7.35 1.71
N VAL A 258 17.35 -6.96 0.44
CA VAL A 258 16.98 -7.89 -0.64
C VAL A 258 18.19 -8.19 -1.49
N VAL A 259 18.46 -9.47 -1.74
CA VAL A 259 19.56 -9.94 -2.59
C VAL A 259 19.03 -10.95 -3.61
N PRO A 260 19.63 -11.06 -4.80
CA PRO A 260 19.23 -12.07 -5.77
C PRO A 260 19.66 -13.48 -5.31
N ALA A 261 18.89 -14.48 -5.71
CA ALA A 261 19.27 -15.88 -5.58
C ALA A 261 20.49 -16.21 -6.45
N THR A 262 21.38 -17.06 -5.93
CA THR A 262 22.51 -17.62 -6.66
C THR A 262 22.59 -19.12 -6.38
N PRO A 263 23.38 -19.91 -7.15
CA PRO A 263 23.55 -21.33 -6.85
C PRO A 263 24.07 -21.61 -5.43
N GLN A 264 24.80 -20.66 -4.83
CA GLN A 264 25.33 -20.74 -3.47
C GLN A 264 24.41 -20.11 -2.42
N ARG A 265 23.36 -19.39 -2.86
CA ARG A 265 22.39 -18.70 -2.00
C ARG A 265 20.98 -18.91 -2.58
N PRO A 266 20.32 -20.03 -2.27
CA PRO A 266 18.99 -20.33 -2.81
C PRO A 266 17.96 -19.28 -2.35
N ALA A 267 16.89 -19.14 -3.14
CA ALA A 267 15.77 -18.25 -2.82
C ALA A 267 15.17 -18.60 -1.45
N THR A 268 14.68 -17.56 -0.75
CA THR A 268 13.96 -17.75 0.51
C THR A 268 12.65 -18.48 0.22
N PRO A 269 12.33 -19.59 0.91
CA PRO A 269 11.05 -20.26 0.72
C PRO A 269 9.90 -19.31 1.07
N THR A 270 8.94 -19.18 0.16
CA THR A 270 7.79 -18.28 0.29
C THR A 270 6.51 -18.94 -0.17
N ASP A 271 5.39 -18.56 0.42
CA ASP A 271 4.05 -18.94 -0.07
C ASP A 271 3.51 -17.89 -1.05
N PRO A 272 2.69 -18.26 -2.06
CA PRO A 272 2.16 -17.32 -3.04
C PRO A 272 1.42 -16.12 -2.43
N GLN A 273 0.74 -16.32 -1.30
CA GLN A 273 0.02 -15.23 -0.61
C GLN A 273 0.97 -14.17 -0.04
N GLN A 274 2.21 -14.54 0.30
CA GLN A 274 3.17 -13.59 0.89
C GLN A 274 3.58 -12.50 -0.10
N TRP A 275 3.51 -12.77 -1.40
CA TRP A 275 3.79 -11.80 -2.47
C TRP A 275 2.66 -10.78 -2.66
N GLN A 276 1.59 -10.86 -1.89
CA GLN A 276 0.51 -9.87 -1.90
C GLN A 276 0.71 -8.89 -0.75
N LEU A 277 0.49 -7.60 -1.02
CA LEU A 277 0.60 -6.56 0.02
C LEU A 277 -0.43 -6.78 1.14
N HIS A 278 -1.64 -7.18 0.76
CA HIS A 278 -2.70 -7.59 1.67
C HIS A 278 -3.21 -8.96 1.19
N PRO A 279 -2.62 -10.08 1.67
CA PRO A 279 -3.14 -11.39 1.33
C PRO A 279 -4.58 -11.49 1.79
N VAL A 280 -5.42 -12.12 0.98
CA VAL A 280 -6.79 -12.41 1.37
C VAL A 280 -6.72 -13.37 2.55
N SER A 281 -7.03 -12.90 3.76
CA SER A 281 -7.11 -13.75 4.94
C SER A 281 -8.01 -14.94 4.62
N GLU A 282 -7.49 -16.16 4.77
CA GLU A 282 -8.15 -17.40 4.35
C GLU A 282 -9.60 -17.51 4.85
N THR A 283 -10.51 -17.70 3.88
CA THR A 283 -11.90 -18.20 4.00
C THR A 283 -12.77 -17.59 5.10
N VAL A 284 -13.32 -16.39 4.86
CA VAL A 284 -14.79 -16.33 5.00
C VAL A 284 -15.29 -17.27 3.92
N ALA A 285 -15.95 -18.37 4.30
CA ALA A 285 -16.71 -19.15 3.33
C ALA A 285 -17.58 -18.15 2.58
N ILE A 286 -17.18 -17.80 1.36
CA ILE A 286 -18.12 -17.23 0.41
C ILE A 286 -19.03 -18.42 0.21
N SER A 287 -20.13 -18.48 0.98
CA SER A 287 -21.25 -19.31 0.63
C SER A 287 -21.62 -18.81 -0.76
N HIS A 288 -21.07 -19.49 -1.78
CA HIS A 288 -21.56 -19.40 -3.12
C HIS A 288 -23.03 -19.73 -2.94
N TRP A 289 -23.89 -18.71 -3.05
CA TRP A 289 -25.31 -18.97 -3.16
C TRP A 289 -25.42 -20.02 -4.27
N PRO A 290 -25.99 -21.20 -3.99
CA PRO A 290 -26.17 -22.19 -5.03
C PRO A 290 -26.83 -21.45 -6.18
N LYS A 291 -26.28 -21.62 -7.40
CA LYS A 291 -26.88 -21.04 -8.61
C LYS A 291 -28.37 -21.29 -8.49
N ILE A 292 -29.14 -20.22 -8.36
CA ILE A 292 -30.59 -20.31 -8.25
C ILE A 292 -31.00 -21.18 -9.44
N PRO A 293 -31.54 -22.40 -9.22
CA PRO A 293 -31.93 -23.24 -10.33
C PRO A 293 -32.89 -22.42 -11.16
N SER A 294 -32.64 -22.36 -12.46
CA SER A 294 -33.47 -21.63 -13.40
C SER A 294 -34.93 -22.02 -13.14
N PHE A 295 -35.72 -21.08 -12.61
CA PHE A 295 -37.13 -21.35 -12.39
C PHE A 295 -37.75 -21.48 -13.78
N VAL A 296 -38.06 -22.70 -14.17
CA VAL A 296 -39.01 -22.92 -15.26
C VAL A 296 -40.36 -22.60 -14.63
N PHE A 297 -40.91 -21.43 -14.96
CA PHE A 297 -42.32 -21.18 -14.71
C PHE A 297 -43.08 -22.24 -15.52
N ALA A 298 -43.64 -23.24 -14.84
CA ALA A 298 -44.64 -24.08 -15.42
C ALA A 298 -45.75 -23.15 -15.91
N SER A 299 -46.04 -23.18 -17.20
CA SER A 299 -47.14 -22.43 -17.78
C SER A 299 -48.42 -22.86 -17.06
N ALA A 300 -48.97 -21.97 -16.23
CA ALA A 300 -50.28 -22.20 -15.67
C ALA A 300 -51.27 -22.15 -16.84
N GLU A 301 -51.84 -23.30 -17.19
CA GLU A 301 -53.02 -23.33 -18.05
C GLU A 301 -54.08 -22.44 -17.40
N ALA A 302 -54.58 -21.49 -18.19
CA ALA A 302 -55.59 -20.54 -17.75
C ALA A 302 -56.84 -21.33 -17.35
N MET A 303 -57.20 -21.31 -16.06
CA MET A 303 -58.51 -21.76 -15.65
C MET A 303 -59.58 -20.82 -16.23
N PRO A 304 -60.72 -21.34 -16.69
CA PRO A 304 -61.79 -20.51 -17.22
C PRO A 304 -62.31 -19.59 -16.09
N GLY A 305 -62.23 -18.28 -16.34
CA GLY A 305 -62.82 -17.27 -15.46
C GLY A 305 -64.35 -17.40 -15.42
N PRO A 306 -65.00 -17.03 -14.30
CA PRO A 306 -66.45 -17.11 -14.17
C PRO A 306 -67.13 -16.21 -15.22
N GLY A 307 -68.11 -16.79 -15.93
CA GLY A 307 -68.92 -16.07 -16.90
C GLY A 307 -69.75 -14.99 -16.21
N LEU A 308 -69.51 -13.74 -16.58
CA LEU A 308 -70.40 -12.64 -16.25
C LEU A 308 -71.55 -12.66 -17.26
N SER A 309 -72.76 -12.91 -16.77
CA SER A 309 -74.00 -12.77 -17.54
C SER A 309 -74.21 -11.32 -17.95
N GLU A 310 -74.65 -11.14 -19.19
CA GLU A 310 -75.01 -9.87 -19.82
C GLU A 310 -75.86 -8.97 -18.93
N SER A 311 -75.52 -7.67 -18.87
CA SER A 311 -76.41 -6.58 -19.28
C SER A 311 -75.67 -5.24 -19.17
N ASP A 312 -75.87 -4.42 -20.21
CA ASP A 312 -75.69 -2.97 -20.25
C ASP A 312 -74.33 -2.38 -20.67
N LEU A 313 -74.07 -2.47 -21.98
CA LEU A 313 -73.99 -1.29 -22.88
C LEU A 313 -73.25 -0.03 -22.38
N HIS A 314 -72.13 0.32 -23.02
CA HIS A 314 -72.13 1.39 -24.05
C HIS A 314 -70.77 1.59 -24.75
N ASP A 315 -70.87 1.58 -26.08
CA ASP A 315 -70.14 2.37 -27.08
C ASP A 315 -68.60 2.47 -27.05
N GLY A 316 -68.01 1.88 -28.09
CA GLY A 316 -67.26 2.73 -29.01
C GLY A 316 -65.79 2.40 -29.24
N ARG A 317 -65.56 1.41 -30.11
CA ARG A 317 -64.56 1.47 -31.21
C ARG A 317 -63.08 1.20 -30.87
N LEU A 318 -62.69 -0.06 -31.11
CA LEU A 318 -61.32 -0.49 -31.39
C LEU A 318 -60.88 -0.05 -32.80
N LEU A 319 -59.69 0.54 -32.92
CA LEU A 319 -58.92 0.56 -34.17
C LEU A 319 -57.51 0.05 -33.91
N LEU A 320 -57.19 -1.04 -34.62
CA LEU A 320 -55.92 -1.77 -34.66
C LEU A 320 -54.79 -0.94 -35.31
N LEU A 321 -53.55 -1.14 -34.86
CA LEU A 321 -52.36 -0.93 -35.68
C LEU A 321 -51.33 -2.08 -35.48
N PRO A 322 -50.68 -2.58 -36.55
CA PRO A 322 -49.72 -3.69 -36.51
C PRO A 322 -48.23 -3.26 -36.50
N ASN A 323 -47.37 -4.22 -36.14
CA ASN A 323 -45.89 -4.27 -36.08
C ASN A 323 -45.14 -3.89 -37.40
N PRO A 324 -43.79 -4.08 -37.51
CA PRO A 324 -42.68 -3.28 -36.96
C PRO A 324 -41.74 -2.75 -38.09
N LEU A 325 -40.89 -1.76 -37.83
CA LEU A 325 -39.98 -1.18 -38.84
C LEU A 325 -38.52 -1.60 -38.67
N SER A 326 -37.91 -1.95 -39.81
CA SER A 326 -36.48 -2.11 -40.01
C SER A 326 -35.95 -1.07 -41.01
N ARG A 327 -34.64 -0.78 -40.88
CA ARG A 327 -33.68 -0.31 -41.90
C ARG A 327 -33.29 1.18 -41.94
N ALA A 328 -31.97 1.34 -42.07
CA ALA A 328 -31.13 2.53 -42.11
C ALA A 328 -31.35 3.48 -43.30
N ARG A 329 -31.00 4.76 -43.13
CA ARG A 329 -30.74 5.71 -44.22
C ARG A 329 -29.53 6.62 -43.93
N ARG A 330 -28.83 6.94 -45.03
CA ARG A 330 -27.56 7.67 -45.15
C ARG A 330 -27.65 9.14 -44.71
N LEU A 331 -26.51 9.64 -44.24
CA LEU A 331 -26.21 11.04 -43.94
C LEU A 331 -25.91 11.83 -45.23
N ALA A 332 -26.50 13.03 -45.34
CA ALA A 332 -26.07 14.12 -46.20
C ALA A 332 -25.59 15.30 -45.34
N ARG A 333 -24.63 16.06 -45.87
CA ARG A 333 -23.82 17.08 -45.18
C ARG A 333 -24.63 18.28 -44.68
N GLY A 334 -24.24 18.80 -43.52
CA GLY A 334 -24.38 20.21 -43.19
C GLY A 334 -25.62 20.62 -42.38
N ALA A 335 -25.86 19.98 -41.23
CA ALA A 335 -26.55 20.57 -40.09
C ALA A 335 -26.38 19.63 -38.89
N VAL A 336 -25.86 20.12 -37.77
CA VAL A 336 -25.89 19.42 -36.48
C VAL A 336 -27.09 19.98 -35.72
N PRO A 337 -28.20 19.25 -35.55
CA PRO A 337 -29.26 19.67 -34.64
C PRO A 337 -28.81 19.38 -33.21
N LEU A 338 -28.94 20.38 -32.32
CA LEU A 338 -28.86 20.15 -30.88
C LEU A 338 -30.00 19.20 -30.47
N PRO A 339 -29.76 18.17 -29.62
CA PRO A 339 -30.83 17.31 -29.14
C PRO A 339 -31.76 18.08 -28.18
N GLU A 340 -33.06 17.95 -28.38
CA GLU A 340 -34.08 18.43 -27.43
C GLU A 340 -33.95 17.74 -26.07
N PRO A 341 -34.32 18.42 -24.96
CA PRO A 341 -34.26 17.84 -23.63
C PRO A 341 -35.26 16.68 -23.51
N ALA A 342 -34.75 15.49 -23.15
CA ALA A 342 -35.57 14.33 -22.87
C ALA A 342 -36.55 14.61 -21.69
N PRO A 343 -37.83 14.22 -21.80
CA PRO A 343 -38.77 14.33 -20.68
C PRO A 343 -38.44 13.26 -19.65
N TRP A 344 -37.89 13.66 -18.51
CA TRP A 344 -37.78 12.80 -17.34
C TRP A 344 -39.17 12.36 -16.86
N PRO A 345 -39.38 11.07 -16.51
CA PRO A 345 -40.65 10.64 -15.93
C PRO A 345 -40.85 11.31 -14.57
N ARG A 346 -41.99 11.99 -14.39
CA ARG A 346 -42.39 12.53 -13.08
C ARG A 346 -42.81 11.38 -12.18
N LEU A 347 -42.34 11.40 -10.93
CA LEU A 347 -42.81 10.51 -9.88
C LEU A 347 -44.30 10.77 -9.61
N SER A 348 -45.13 9.75 -9.80
CA SER A 348 -46.50 9.73 -9.27
C SER A 348 -46.46 9.42 -7.76
N PRO A 349 -47.28 10.06 -6.92
CA PRO A 349 -47.39 9.68 -5.52
C PRO A 349 -48.03 8.29 -5.41
N ALA A 350 -47.34 7.34 -4.78
CA ALA A 350 -47.94 6.07 -4.39
C ALA A 350 -48.68 6.25 -3.06
N GLU A 351 -49.93 5.81 -3.01
CA GLU A 351 -50.74 5.75 -1.79
C GLU A 351 -50.13 4.75 -0.79
N THR A 352 -50.12 5.14 0.48
CA THR A 352 -49.61 4.35 1.60
C THR A 352 -50.59 3.23 1.95
N SER A 353 -50.21 1.98 1.67
CA SER A 353 -50.83 0.82 2.33
C SER A 353 -50.03 0.47 3.59
N ASP A 354 -50.67 0.63 4.74
CA ASP A 354 -50.20 0.15 6.05
C ASP A 354 -50.02 -1.38 6.01
N ASN A 355 -48.76 -1.83 5.98
CA ASN A 355 -48.28 -3.07 6.57
C ASN A 355 -46.78 -3.20 6.27
N LEU A 356 -45.95 -2.52 7.08
CA LEU A 356 -44.50 -2.71 7.05
C LEU A 356 -44.02 -3.33 8.36
N ILE A 357 -43.43 -4.51 8.21
CA ILE A 357 -42.66 -5.24 9.19
C ILE A 357 -41.50 -4.35 9.65
N THR A 358 -41.49 -3.98 10.92
CA THR A 358 -40.43 -3.17 11.54
C THR A 358 -39.20 -4.04 11.80
N LEU A 359 -38.12 -3.83 11.05
CA LEU A 359 -36.80 -4.31 11.44
C LEU A 359 -36.20 -3.34 12.47
N PRO A 360 -35.60 -3.82 13.58
CA PRO A 360 -35.07 -2.94 14.61
C PRO A 360 -33.87 -2.14 14.10
N VAL A 361 -33.96 -0.81 14.19
CA VAL A 361 -32.85 0.11 13.95
C VAL A 361 -32.02 0.21 15.25
N PRO A 362 -30.69 0.08 15.22
CA PRO A 362 -29.85 0.26 16.40
C PRO A 362 -29.99 1.68 16.98
N ALA A 363 -29.94 1.80 18.31
CA ALA A 363 -29.99 3.09 18.98
C ALA A 363 -28.80 3.98 18.59
N ALA A 364 -29.02 5.30 18.54
CA ALA A 364 -28.01 6.31 18.16
C ALA A 364 -26.73 6.28 19.03
N SER A 365 -26.79 5.67 20.21
CA SER A 365 -25.65 5.44 21.10
C SER A 365 -24.59 4.49 20.53
N VAL A 366 -24.91 3.69 19.51
CA VAL A 366 -23.94 2.80 18.83
C VAL A 366 -22.92 3.58 17.98
N PHE A 367 -23.22 4.83 17.62
CA PHE A 367 -22.34 5.69 16.80
C PHE A 367 -21.64 6.79 17.61
N SER A 368 -21.64 6.69 18.95
CA SER A 368 -21.03 7.69 19.83
C SER A 368 -19.70 7.19 20.39
N ILE A 369 -18.59 7.88 20.10
CA ILE A 369 -17.29 7.62 20.74
C ILE A 369 -17.23 8.45 22.03
N PRO A 370 -17.05 7.85 23.22
CA PRO A 370 -16.81 8.61 24.43
C PRO A 370 -15.38 9.16 24.42
N GLU A 371 -15.23 10.48 24.36
CA GLU A 371 -13.93 11.13 24.54
C GLU A 371 -13.49 11.02 26.01
N PHE A 372 -12.36 10.34 26.26
CA PHE A 372 -11.69 10.36 27.55
C PHE A 372 -11.18 11.78 27.82
N GLY A 373 -11.70 12.41 28.87
CA GLY A 373 -11.23 13.73 29.31
C GLY A 373 -9.74 13.71 29.67
N GLN A 374 -8.97 14.60 29.06
CA GLN A 374 -7.59 14.85 29.49
C GLN A 374 -7.59 15.74 30.74
N PRO A 375 -6.70 15.51 31.73
CA PRO A 375 -6.55 16.40 32.87
C PRO A 375 -6.01 17.76 32.40
N ALA A 376 -6.54 18.84 32.97
CA ALA A 376 -6.16 20.21 32.65
C ALA A 376 -4.65 20.44 32.87
N ILE A 377 -3.92 20.74 31.80
CA ILE A 377 -2.53 21.22 31.88
C ILE A 377 -2.57 22.73 32.05
N THR A 378 -2.23 23.22 33.24
CA THR A 378 -2.06 24.64 33.51
C THR A 378 -0.72 25.11 32.94
N ALA A 379 -0.74 25.77 31.78
CA ALA A 379 0.45 26.40 31.21
C ALA A 379 0.50 27.88 31.62
N THR A 380 1.57 28.29 32.30
CA THR A 380 1.87 29.69 32.61
C THR A 380 2.65 30.30 31.45
N VAL A 381 2.07 31.28 30.74
CA VAL A 381 2.75 31.99 29.64
C VAL A 381 3.10 33.40 30.10
N PRO A 382 4.39 33.80 30.13
CA PRO A 382 4.74 35.19 30.34
C PRO A 382 4.47 36.00 29.05
N VAL A 383 3.66 37.06 29.18
CA VAL A 383 3.40 38.00 28.08
C VAL A 383 4.60 38.94 27.94
N LEU A 384 5.34 38.83 26.83
CA LEU A 384 6.39 39.79 26.49
C LEU A 384 5.73 41.06 25.91
N ARG A 385 5.72 42.16 26.68
CA ARG A 385 5.46 43.50 26.14
C ARG A 385 6.74 44.02 25.48
N HIS A 386 6.63 44.53 24.25
CA HIS A 386 7.68 45.32 23.60
C HIS A 386 8.04 46.52 24.48
N ALA A 387 9.34 46.68 24.76
CA ALA A 387 9.90 47.89 25.35
C ALA A 387 11.17 48.28 24.59
N GLU A 388 11.16 49.50 24.07
CA GLU A 388 12.33 50.22 23.56
C GLU A 388 13.40 50.40 24.64
N GLN A 389 14.65 50.56 24.17
CA GLN A 389 15.87 50.65 24.96
C GLN A 389 15.95 51.90 25.86
N ARG A 390 16.25 51.74 27.16
CA ARG A 390 17.41 52.34 27.90
C ARG A 390 17.33 52.08 29.43
N PRO A 391 18.46 52.22 30.18
CA PRO A 391 18.68 51.45 31.40
C PRO A 391 18.49 52.21 32.73
N ALA A 392 18.32 51.39 33.77
CA ALA A 392 18.60 51.59 35.19
C ALA A 392 17.45 52.02 36.14
N ALA A 393 17.50 51.39 37.32
CA ALA A 393 16.67 51.51 38.53
C ALA A 393 15.36 50.71 38.54
N GLY A 394 15.29 49.74 39.46
CA GLY A 394 14.21 48.78 39.60
C GLY A 394 12.94 49.33 40.25
N ILE A 395 11.88 48.51 40.22
CA ILE A 395 10.71 48.48 41.12
C ILE A 395 9.93 47.18 40.84
N GLU A 396 9.34 46.64 41.91
CA GLU A 396 8.49 45.46 42.04
C GLU A 396 7.36 45.35 40.98
N ALA A 397 7.09 44.12 40.53
CA ALA A 397 5.99 43.83 39.60
C ALA A 397 4.93 42.94 40.28
N ASN A 398 3.75 43.52 40.56
CA ASN A 398 2.53 42.80 40.90
C ASN A 398 2.01 42.06 39.65
N ALA A 399 1.93 40.73 39.71
CA ALA A 399 1.31 39.91 38.68
C ALA A 399 -0.20 39.77 38.92
N ALA A 400 -1.03 40.24 37.98
CA ALA A 400 -2.46 39.96 37.97
C ALA A 400 -2.73 38.59 37.31
N LEU A 401 -3.43 37.71 38.03
CA LEU A 401 -3.89 36.41 37.55
C LEU A 401 -5.20 36.56 36.77
N MET A 402 -5.28 35.98 35.57
CA MET A 402 -6.53 35.87 34.82
C MET A 402 -6.80 34.40 34.52
N SER A 403 -7.89 33.87 35.06
CA SER A 403 -8.39 32.52 34.81
C SER A 403 -9.37 32.53 33.65
N ILE A 404 -9.13 31.69 32.63
CA ILE A 404 -10.03 31.52 31.48
C ILE A 404 -10.73 30.16 31.64
N ASN A 405 -12.05 30.18 31.86
CA ASN A 405 -12.89 29.00 31.76
C ASN A 405 -13.29 28.80 30.29
N ILE A 406 -12.93 27.67 29.69
CA ILE A 406 -13.45 27.24 28.39
C ILE A 406 -14.50 26.15 28.66
N SER A 407 -15.78 26.54 28.68
CA SER A 407 -16.88 25.57 28.65
C SER A 407 -17.01 25.00 27.24
N ALA A 408 -17.26 23.69 27.15
CA ALA A 408 -17.36 22.94 25.91
C ALA A 408 -18.48 23.51 25.01
N ALA A 409 -18.11 23.88 23.78
CA ALA A 409 -19.05 24.31 22.75
C ALA A 409 -19.23 23.18 21.72
N SER A 410 -20.45 22.67 21.61
CA SER A 410 -20.87 21.77 20.53
C SER A 410 -20.96 22.54 19.21
N ARG A 411 -20.36 22.02 18.12
CA ARG A 411 -20.51 22.60 16.76
C ARG A 411 -21.12 21.59 15.78
N PRO A 412 -22.13 21.97 14.98
CA PRO A 412 -22.67 21.13 13.91
C PRO A 412 -21.82 21.16 12.63
N ILE A 413 -21.95 20.11 11.81
CA ILE A 413 -21.25 19.89 10.53
C ILE A 413 -21.82 20.82 9.44
N ALA A 414 -20.95 21.42 8.62
CA ALA A 414 -21.38 22.26 7.51
C ALA A 414 -22.17 21.46 6.45
N GLY A 415 -23.43 21.84 6.21
CA GLY A 415 -24.29 21.25 5.17
C GLY A 415 -25.61 20.65 5.66
N SER A 416 -25.82 20.49 6.97
CA SER A 416 -27.10 20.02 7.52
C SER A 416 -28.07 21.18 7.76
N VAL A 417 -29.10 21.32 6.92
CA VAL A 417 -30.25 22.20 7.22
C VAL A 417 -31.28 21.37 7.99
N PRO A 418 -31.68 21.76 9.22
CA PRO A 418 -32.77 21.12 9.93
C PRO A 418 -34.11 21.48 9.29
N ILE A 419 -34.95 20.49 9.03
CA ILE A 419 -36.34 20.69 8.62
C ILE A 419 -37.14 21.12 9.85
N THR A 420 -37.59 22.37 9.89
CA THR A 420 -38.43 22.92 10.94
C THR A 420 -39.86 22.37 10.81
N VAL A 421 -40.33 21.63 11.81
CA VAL A 421 -41.75 21.25 11.92
C VAL A 421 -42.56 22.47 12.40
N PRO A 422 -43.70 22.83 11.78
CA PRO A 422 -44.48 23.99 12.22
C PRO A 422 -45.13 23.73 13.58
N GLN A 423 -44.82 24.56 14.57
CA GLN A 423 -45.57 24.59 15.82
C GLN A 423 -46.97 25.19 15.60
N LEU A 424 -47.99 24.43 15.99
CA LEU A 424 -49.38 24.89 16.13
C LEU A 424 -49.44 26.03 17.16
N ARG A 425 -49.88 27.20 16.70
CA ARG A 425 -50.15 28.39 17.52
C ARG A 425 -51.25 28.11 18.55
N ARG A 426 -51.00 28.42 19.82
CA ARG A 426 -52.04 28.82 20.78
C ARG A 426 -51.86 30.31 21.08
N GLY A 427 -52.93 31.08 20.89
CA GLY A 427 -52.97 32.53 21.01
C GLY A 427 -52.93 33.06 22.47
N PRO A 428 -52.83 34.38 22.65
CA PRO A 428 -52.49 35.01 23.92
C PRO A 428 -53.71 35.20 24.83
N VAL A 429 -53.49 35.11 26.14
CA VAL A 429 -54.39 35.65 27.17
C VAL A 429 -53.74 36.93 27.70
N MET A 430 -54.36 38.08 27.43
CA MET A 430 -53.98 39.38 28.00
C MET A 430 -54.52 39.49 29.44
N PRO A 431 -53.74 40.03 30.40
CA PRO A 431 -54.28 40.62 31.61
C PRO A 431 -54.79 42.05 31.32
N ARG A 432 -55.69 42.56 32.19
CA ARG A 432 -56.46 43.81 32.02
C ARG A 432 -55.70 45.03 31.52
#